data_AF-A0A944SZG2-F1
#
_entry.id   AF-A0A944SZG2-F1
#
_cell.length_a   1.000
_cell.length_b   1.000
_cell.length_c   1.000
_cell.angle_alpha   90.00
_cell.angle_beta   90.00
_cell.angle_gamma   90.00
#
_symmetry.space_group_name_H-M   'P 1'
#
loop_
_entity.id
_entity.type
_entity.pdbx_description
1 polymer ?
#
loop_
_entity_poly.entity_id
_entity_poly.type
_entity_poly.pdbx_seq_one_letter_code
_entity_poly.pdbx_strand_id
1 'polypeptide(L)'
;MFFAKLHPLLVHFPIGLLVTGTLFELYGNFRGEKIVAKAGSFNIKLGFYCSLPVAVIGFFGLMSIELKDEFKPFVVKHLFFTFSTIIIFFCVIILSRFRYKNWCNVLHHFLLMVGLFTVLNAGFYGGELVHRFNLPGGAGN
;
A
#
# COMPACT_ATOMS: atom_id res chain seq x y z
N MET A 1 -20.91 -4.93 -7.91
CA MET A 1 -21.06 -4.08 -6.70
C MET A 1 -20.54 -4.69 -5.40
N PHE A 2 -20.73 -5.99 -5.08
CA PHE A 2 -20.26 -6.57 -3.81
C PHE A 2 -18.77 -6.31 -3.53
N PHE A 3 -17.89 -6.65 -4.49
CA PHE A 3 -16.44 -6.43 -4.33
C PHE A 3 -16.05 -4.96 -4.21
N ALA A 4 -16.78 -4.06 -4.87
CA ALA A 4 -16.58 -2.62 -4.75
C ALA A 4 -16.85 -2.13 -3.32
N LYS A 5 -17.91 -2.64 -2.65
CA LYS A 5 -18.20 -2.32 -1.24
C LYS A 5 -17.21 -2.97 -0.28
N LEU A 6 -16.74 -4.17 -0.59
CA LEU A 6 -15.83 -4.94 0.27
C LEU A 6 -14.40 -4.37 0.25
N HIS A 7 -13.91 -3.90 -0.90
CA HIS A 7 -12.53 -3.45 -1.05
C HIS A 7 -12.13 -2.34 -0.05
N PRO A 8 -12.88 -1.24 0.13
CA PRO A 8 -12.56 -0.20 1.10
C PRO A 8 -12.52 -0.69 2.55
N LEU A 9 -13.26 -1.75 2.90
CA LEU A 9 -13.21 -2.33 4.25
C LEU A 9 -11.89 -3.07 4.49
N LEU A 10 -11.34 -3.71 3.46
CA LEU A 10 -10.16 -4.56 3.59
C LEU A 10 -8.84 -3.80 3.42
N VAL A 11 -8.80 -2.71 2.67
CA VAL A 11 -7.55 -1.97 2.36
C VAL A 11 -6.89 -1.34 3.59
N HIS A 12 -7.65 -0.99 4.62
CA HIS A 12 -7.11 -0.30 5.81
C HIS A 12 -6.06 -1.14 6.54
N PHE A 13 -6.25 -2.46 6.59
CA PHE A 13 -5.32 -3.36 7.27
C PHE A 13 -3.93 -3.41 6.62
N PRO A 14 -3.76 -3.76 5.32
CA PRO A 14 -2.46 -3.72 4.68
C PRO A 14 -1.89 -2.30 4.62
N ILE A 15 -2.70 -1.24 4.45
CA ILE A 15 -2.20 0.15 4.50
C ILE A 15 -1.58 0.44 5.87
N GLY A 16 -2.29 0.15 6.96
CA GLY A 16 -1.79 0.35 8.32
C GLY A 16 -0.49 -0.42 8.58
N LEU A 17 -0.40 -1.67 8.12
CA LEU A 17 0.81 -2.49 8.24
C LEU A 17 1.99 -1.93 7.43
N LEU A 18 1.78 -1.52 6.17
CA LEU A 18 2.84 -0.97 5.32
C LEU A 18 3.34 0.38 5.85
N VAL A 19 2.43 1.25 6.30
CA VAL A 19 2.78 2.57 6.87
C VAL A 19 3.54 2.40 8.18
N THR A 20 2.95 1.71 9.17
CA THR A 20 3.61 1.52 10.48
C THR A 20 4.88 0.69 10.35
N GLY A 21 4.89 -0.32 9.48
CA GLY A 21 6.06 -1.14 9.21
C GLY A 21 7.23 -0.32 8.66
N THR A 22 6.95 0.58 7.72
CA THR A 22 7.95 1.50 7.19
C THR A 22 8.49 2.45 8.25
N LEU A 23 7.60 3.07 9.03
CA LEU A 23 8.00 4.00 10.10
C LEU A 23 8.86 3.30 11.16
N PHE A 24 8.47 2.10 11.60
CA PHE A 24 9.22 1.31 12.58
C PHE A 24 10.56 0.83 12.03
N GLU A 25 10.61 0.37 10.78
CA GLU A 25 11.87 -0.08 10.19
C GLU A 25 12.86 1.07 10.02
N LEU A 26 12.40 2.24 9.56
CA LEU A 26 13.23 3.44 9.44
C LEU A 26 13.70 3.92 10.82
N TYR A 27 12.78 4.12 11.76
CA TYR A 27 13.10 4.55 13.11
C TYR A 27 14.09 3.61 13.79
N GLY A 28 13.82 2.30 13.75
CA GLY A 28 14.68 1.29 14.38
C GLY A 28 16.07 1.26 13.77
N ASN A 29 16.20 1.39 12.44
CA ASN A 29 17.51 1.44 11.79
C ASN A 29 18.28 2.72 12.14
N PHE A 30 17.63 3.89 12.15
CA PHE A 30 18.30 5.16 12.45
C PHE A 30 18.64 5.34 13.94
N ARG A 31 17.86 4.75 14.84
CA ARG A 31 18.11 4.78 16.29
C ARG A 31 18.94 3.61 16.79
N GLY A 32 19.24 2.62 15.95
CA GLY A 32 19.92 1.39 16.35
C GLY A 32 19.05 0.44 17.18
N GLU A 33 17.73 0.65 17.23
CA GLU A 33 16.77 -0.18 17.94
C GLU A 33 16.35 -1.40 17.10
N LYS A 34 17.13 -2.48 17.23
CA LYS A 34 16.96 -3.72 16.44
C LYS A 34 15.57 -4.36 16.58
N ILE A 35 14.94 -4.27 17.75
CA ILE A 35 13.61 -4.86 18.00
C ILE A 35 12.55 -4.11 17.19
N VAL A 36 12.56 -2.78 17.22
CA VAL A 36 11.63 -1.93 16.48
C VAL A 36 11.84 -2.11 14.97
N ALA A 37 13.10 -2.17 14.52
CA ALA A 37 13.40 -2.45 13.11
C ALA A 37 12.85 -3.80 12.64
N LYS A 38 12.98 -4.84 13.47
CA LYS A 38 12.47 -6.19 13.17
C LYS A 38 10.95 -6.24 13.13
N ALA A 39 10.28 -5.54 14.06
CA ALA A 39 8.82 -5.39 14.04
C ALA A 39 8.35 -4.68 12.76
N GLY A 40 9.06 -3.62 12.35
CA GLY A 40 8.79 -2.91 11.10
C GLY A 40 8.89 -3.81 9.87
N SER A 41 9.98 -4.57 9.77
CA SER A 41 10.19 -5.51 8.65
C SER A 41 9.15 -6.64 8.62
N PHE A 42 8.69 -7.10 9.80
CA PHE A 42 7.59 -8.06 9.89
C PHE A 42 6.28 -7.46 9.35
N ASN A 43 5.91 -6.25 9.79
CA ASN A 43 4.71 -5.56 9.33
C ASN A 43 4.73 -5.33 7.81
N ILE A 44 5.88 -4.96 7.23
CA ILE A 44 6.02 -4.79 5.78
C ILE A 44 5.71 -6.10 5.03
N LYS A 45 6.26 -7.22 5.48
CA LYS A 45 6.02 -8.53 4.84
C LYS A 45 4.55 -8.94 4.95
N LEU A 46 3.98 -8.83 6.16
CA LEU A 46 2.58 -9.16 6.39
C LEU A 46 1.65 -8.25 5.57
N GLY A 47 1.90 -6.94 5.59
CA GLY A 47 1.16 -5.95 4.81
C GLY A 47 1.23 -6.20 3.31
N PHE A 48 2.40 -6.55 2.79
CA PHE A 48 2.58 -6.95 1.39
C PHE A 48 1.72 -8.16 1.04
N TYR A 49 1.81 -9.26 1.80
CA TYR A 49 1.03 -10.46 1.52
C TYR A 49 -0.48 -10.24 1.66
N CYS A 50 -0.92 -9.42 2.63
CA CYS A 50 -2.32 -9.02 2.76
C CYS A 50 -2.79 -8.11 1.62
N SER A 51 -1.91 -7.32 1.02
CA SER A 51 -2.27 -6.42 -0.09
C SER A 51 -2.64 -7.17 -1.38
N LEU A 52 -2.05 -8.35 -1.62
CA LEU A 52 -2.28 -9.15 -2.83
C LEU A 52 -3.76 -9.57 -3.01
N PRO A 53 -4.40 -10.27 -2.04
CA PRO A 53 -5.82 -10.62 -2.18
C PRO A 53 -6.71 -9.38 -2.21
N VAL A 54 -6.36 -8.31 -1.49
CA VAL A 54 -7.13 -7.06 -1.49
C VAL A 54 -7.07 -6.35 -2.85
N ALA A 55 -5.93 -6.41 -3.55
CA ALA A 55 -5.78 -5.91 -4.91
C ALA A 55 -6.67 -6.70 -5.90
N VAL A 56 -6.75 -8.02 -5.76
CA VAL A 56 -7.67 -8.86 -6.57
C VAL A 56 -9.12 -8.46 -6.32
N ILE A 57 -9.52 -8.27 -5.06
CA ILE A 57 -10.87 -7.80 -4.70
C ILE A 57 -11.13 -6.41 -5.29
N GLY A 58 -10.16 -5.50 -5.23
CA GLY A 58 -10.26 -4.17 -5.83
C GLY A 58 -10.44 -4.21 -7.35
N PHE A 59 -9.71 -5.10 -8.02
CA PHE A 59 -9.83 -5.32 -9.47
C PHE A 59 -11.24 -5.80 -9.86
N PHE A 60 -11.80 -6.80 -9.14
CA PHE A 60 -13.19 -7.21 -9.36
C PHE A 60 -14.19 -6.11 -9.01
N GLY A 61 -13.89 -5.27 -8.00
CA GLY A 61 -14.66 -4.08 -7.68
C GLY A 61 -14.74 -3.12 -8.86
N LEU A 62 -13.59 -2.81 -9.46
CA LEU A 62 -13.46 -1.94 -10.64
C LEU A 62 -14.20 -2.49 -11.87
N MET A 63 -14.12 -3.80 -12.13
CA MET A 63 -14.87 -4.43 -13.24
C MET A 63 -16.40 -4.38 -13.03
N SER A 64 -16.86 -4.14 -11.80
CA SER A 64 -18.28 -4.15 -11.45
C SER A 64 -18.92 -2.76 -11.38
N ILE A 65 -18.18 -1.72 -11.77
CA ILE A 65 -18.65 -0.33 -11.84
C ILE A 65 -18.51 0.20 -13.27
N GLU A 66 -19.46 1.05 -13.69
CA GLU A 66 -19.33 1.78 -14.95
C GLU A 66 -18.39 2.97 -14.75
N LEU A 67 -17.32 3.02 -15.56
CA LEU A 67 -16.30 4.05 -15.44
C LEU A 67 -16.76 5.34 -16.14
N LYS A 68 -17.10 6.38 -15.37
CA LYS A 68 -17.46 7.70 -15.91
C LYS A 68 -16.22 8.58 -16.06
N ASP A 69 -16.25 9.49 -17.03
CA ASP A 69 -15.12 10.38 -17.32
C ASP A 69 -14.74 11.30 -16.15
N GLU A 70 -15.71 11.63 -15.28
CA GLU A 70 -15.51 12.51 -14.13
C GLU A 70 -14.50 11.98 -13.10
N PHE A 71 -14.47 10.67 -12.85
CA PHE A 71 -13.60 10.05 -11.84
C PHE A 71 -12.54 9.12 -12.43
N LYS A 72 -12.55 8.89 -13.75
CA LYS A 72 -11.53 8.12 -14.47
C LYS A 72 -10.09 8.58 -14.16
N PRO A 73 -9.75 9.88 -14.07
CA PRO A 73 -8.41 10.31 -13.69
C PRO A 73 -8.00 9.86 -12.28
N PHE A 74 -8.95 9.80 -11.34
CA PHE A 74 -8.70 9.37 -9.96
C PHE A 74 -8.48 7.86 -9.90
N VAL A 75 -9.26 7.07 -10.66
CA VAL A 75 -9.05 5.62 -10.78
C VAL A 75 -7.68 5.32 -11.36
N VAL A 76 -7.27 6.00 -12.44
CA VAL A 76 -5.95 5.79 -13.05
C VAL A 76 -4.82 6.09 -12.06
N LYS A 77 -4.90 7.20 -11.33
CA LYS A 77 -3.90 7.54 -10.30
C LYS A 77 -3.90 6.54 -9.15
N HIS A 78 -5.07 6.13 -8.67
CA HIS A 78 -5.20 5.11 -7.63
C HIS A 78 -4.56 3.78 -8.05
N LEU A 79 -4.81 3.33 -9.28
CA LEU A 79 -4.20 2.11 -9.85
C LEU A 79 -2.67 2.27 -9.96
N PHE A 80 -2.20 3.39 -10.51
CA PHE A 80 -0.77 3.68 -10.63
C PHE A 80 -0.06 3.56 -9.27
N PHE A 81 -0.55 4.27 -8.25
CA PHE A 81 0.05 4.22 -6.91
C PHE A 81 -0.09 2.85 -6.23
N THR A 82 -1.18 2.12 -6.47
CA THR A 82 -1.37 0.77 -5.95
C THR A 82 -0.34 -0.20 -6.53
N PHE A 83 -0.17 -0.22 -7.85
CA PHE A 83 0.83 -1.08 -8.50
C PHE A 83 2.27 -0.68 -8.12
N SER A 84 2.57 0.62 -8.08
CA SER A 84 3.87 1.10 -7.59
C SER A 84 4.14 0.62 -6.16
N THR A 85 3.14 0.71 -5.27
CA THR A 85 3.26 0.24 -3.88
C THR A 85 3.61 -1.25 -3.83
N ILE A 86 2.89 -2.10 -4.55
CA ILE A 86 3.15 -3.55 -4.58
C ILE A 86 4.56 -3.84 -5.11
N ILE A 87 4.95 -3.24 -6.22
CA ILE A 87 6.28 -3.44 -6.84
C ILE A 87 7.39 -2.98 -5.90
N ILE A 88 7.26 -1.78 -5.32
CA ILE A 88 8.28 -1.21 -4.44
C ILE A 88 8.44 -2.06 -3.18
N PHE A 89 7.36 -2.42 -2.50
CA PHE A 89 7.45 -3.25 -1.29
C PHE A 89 7.93 -4.66 -1.59
N PHE A 90 7.63 -5.21 -2.77
CA PHE A 90 8.26 -6.44 -3.23
C PHE A 90 9.78 -6.28 -3.36
N CYS A 91 10.26 -5.21 -3.99
CA CYS A 91 11.69 -4.90 -4.09
C CYS A 91 12.34 -4.69 -2.70
N VAL A 92 11.66 -4.02 -1.76
CA VAL A 92 12.11 -3.87 -0.37
C VAL A 92 12.30 -5.25 0.29
N ILE A 93 11.34 -6.16 0.14
CA ILE A 93 11.44 -7.51 0.71
C ILE A 93 12.62 -8.28 0.10
N ILE A 94 12.86 -8.16 -1.20
CA ILE A 94 14.00 -8.83 -1.86
C ILE A 94 15.33 -8.20 -1.42
N LEU A 95 15.45 -6.87 -1.43
CA LEU A 95 16.67 -6.16 -1.00
C LEU A 95 17.00 -6.38 0.47
N SER A 96 16.00 -6.65 1.32
CA SER A 96 16.23 -6.99 2.74
C SER A 96 17.17 -8.19 2.92
N ARG A 97 17.26 -9.10 1.94
CA ARG A 97 18.16 -10.27 1.94
C ARG A 97 19.62 -9.94 1.61
N PHE A 98 19.87 -8.78 1.01
CA PHE A 98 21.19 -8.37 0.49
C PHE A 98 21.78 -7.17 1.24
N ARG A 99 21.27 -6.85 2.44
CA ARG A 99 21.69 -5.68 3.23
C ARG A 99 23.13 -5.74 3.79
N TYR A 100 23.88 -6.79 3.49
CA TYR A 100 25.32 -6.84 3.77
C TYR A 100 26.14 -5.90 2.87
N LYS A 101 25.59 -5.45 1.72
CA LYS A 101 26.21 -4.43 0.86
C LYS A 101 25.71 -3.03 1.23
N ASN A 102 26.62 -2.07 1.44
CA ASN A 102 26.26 -0.70 1.82
C ASN A 102 25.29 -0.03 0.84
N TRP A 103 25.50 -0.19 -0.47
CA TRP A 103 24.61 0.39 -1.49
C TRP A 103 23.20 -0.22 -1.43
N CYS A 104 23.08 -1.53 -1.21
CA CYS A 104 21.78 -2.18 -1.03
C CYS A 104 21.06 -1.67 0.23
N ASN A 105 21.81 -1.35 1.29
CA ASN A 105 21.24 -0.77 2.49
C ASN A 105 20.69 0.65 2.24
N VAL A 106 21.43 1.51 1.52
CA VAL A 106 20.94 2.85 1.15
C VAL A 106 19.72 2.77 0.25
N LEU A 107 19.77 1.93 -0.78
CA LEU A 107 18.65 1.70 -1.70
C LEU A 107 17.41 1.18 -0.97
N HIS A 108 17.58 0.29 0.01
CA HIS A 108 16.48 -0.23 0.83
C HIS A 108 15.75 0.88 1.59
N HIS A 109 16.48 1.77 2.26
CA HIS A 109 15.87 2.90 2.98
C HIS A 109 15.20 3.89 2.02
N PHE A 110 15.81 4.14 0.86
CA PHE A 110 15.21 4.96 -0.18
C PHE A 110 13.87 4.36 -0.66
N LEU A 111 13.84 3.06 -0.99
CA LEU A 111 12.61 2.39 -1.41
C LEU A 111 11.55 2.34 -0.31
N LEU A 112 11.93 2.25 0.97
CA LEU A 112 10.98 2.42 2.08
C LEU A 112 10.29 3.79 2.03
N MET A 113 11.05 4.87 1.85
CA MET A 113 10.49 6.22 1.74
C MET A 113 9.57 6.37 0.52
N VAL A 114 9.99 5.85 -0.64
CA VAL A 114 9.16 5.89 -1.86
C VAL A 114 7.91 5.02 -1.68
N GLY A 115 8.02 3.84 -1.08
CA GLY A 115 6.90 2.94 -0.80
C GLY A 115 5.88 3.56 0.16
N LEU A 116 6.35 4.27 1.19
CA LEU A 116 5.50 5.06 2.09
C LEU A 116 4.75 6.15 1.31
N PHE A 117 5.45 6.88 0.45
CA PHE A 117 4.81 7.89 -0.38
C PHE A 117 3.73 7.29 -1.30
N THR A 118 4.01 6.17 -1.96
CA THR A 118 3.05 5.55 -2.88
C THR A 118 1.84 4.98 -2.16
N VAL A 119 2.00 4.34 -0.99
CA VAL A 119 0.85 3.76 -0.25
C VAL A 119 -0.08 4.85 0.28
N LEU A 120 0.47 5.98 0.75
CA LEU A 120 -0.33 7.12 1.19
C LEU A 120 -1.11 7.74 0.03
N ASN A 121 -0.50 7.89 -1.15
CA ASN A 121 -1.20 8.39 -2.32
C ASN A 121 -2.24 7.40 -2.84
N ALA A 122 -1.97 6.09 -2.83
CA ALA A 122 -2.95 5.07 -3.17
C ALA A 122 -4.19 5.18 -2.26
N GLY A 123 -3.98 5.33 -0.95
CA GLY A 123 -5.04 5.57 0.04
C GLY A 123 -5.81 6.86 -0.23
N PHE A 124 -5.11 7.97 -0.51
CA PHE A 124 -5.74 9.26 -0.82
C PHE A 124 -6.68 9.19 -2.03
N TYR A 125 -6.19 8.70 -3.18
CA TYR A 125 -7.02 8.59 -4.38
C TYR A 125 -8.14 7.56 -4.22
N GLY A 126 -7.91 6.49 -3.45
CA GLY A 126 -8.96 5.51 -3.10
C GLY A 126 -10.05 6.13 -2.21
N GLY A 127 -9.66 6.98 -1.25
CA GLY A 127 -10.58 7.73 -0.41
C GLY A 127 -11.41 8.74 -1.20
N GLU A 128 -10.80 9.49 -2.12
CA GLU A 128 -11.53 10.42 -3.00
C GLU A 128 -12.59 9.70 -3.84
N LEU A 129 -12.29 8.50 -4.35
CA LEU A 129 -13.27 7.69 -5.08
C LEU A 129 -14.51 7.37 -4.25
N VAL A 130 -14.32 7.04 -2.97
CA VAL A 130 -15.43 6.73 -2.05
C VAL A 130 -16.16 7.99 -1.58
N HIS A 131 -15.43 9.01 -1.12
CA HIS A 131 -16.01 10.17 -0.43
C HIS A 131 -16.48 11.28 -1.36
N ARG A 132 -15.77 11.54 -2.46
CA ARG A 132 -16.10 12.64 -3.39
C ARG A 132 -17.04 12.18 -4.50
N PHE A 133 -16.82 10.97 -5.02
CA PHE A 133 -17.59 10.44 -6.14
C PHE A 133 -18.65 9.42 -5.72
N ASN A 134 -18.83 9.19 -4.41
CA ASN A 134 -19.83 8.29 -3.83
C ASN A 134 -19.78 6.87 -4.41
N LEU A 135 -18.59 6.41 -4.82
CA LEU A 135 -18.44 5.02 -5.23
C LEU A 135 -18.74 4.10 -4.03
N PRO A 136 -19.24 2.88 -4.27
CA PRO A 136 -19.67 2.00 -3.20
C PRO A 136 -18.54 1.78 -2.19
N GLY A 137 -18.74 2.27 -0.96
CA GLY A 137 -17.77 2.14 0.13
C GLY A 137 -18.46 1.59 1.36
N GLY A 138 -18.29 0.30 1.65
CA GLY A 138 -18.80 -0.31 2.88
C GLY A 138 -20.31 -0.14 3.14
N ALA A 139 -20.73 -0.43 4.36
CA ALA A 139 -22.13 -0.46 4.80
C ALA A 139 -22.75 0.94 4.84
N GLY A 140 -23.19 1.43 3.69
CA GLY A 140 -23.88 2.71 3.55
C GLY A 140 -23.52 3.33 2.21
N ASN A 141 -24.35 3.06 1.20
CA ASN A 141 -24.57 3.75 -0.08
C ASN A 141 -25.56 2.89 -0.88
#